data_AF-A0A9N9ZEL1-F1
#
_entry.id   AF-A0A9N9ZEL1-F1
#
_cell.length_a   1.000
_cell.length_b   1.000
_cell.length_c   1.000
_cell.angle_alpha   90.00
_cell.angle_beta   90.00
_cell.angle_gamma   90.00
#
_symmetry.space_group_name_H-M   'P 1'
#
loop_
_entity.id
_entity.type
_entity.pdbx_description
1 polymer ?
#
loop_
_entity_poly.entity_id
_entity_poly.type
_entity_poly.pdbx_seq_one_letter_code
_entity_poly.pdbx_strand_id
1 'polypeptide(L)'
;MSNERLDFESLKDEARGLLNEVDLLILTKFETAISSSLEPNVEEKAIRFVADLILFDAKESESFVTSTWQVLTHIASRIPSSHYGQEVLIRVVNMLEHCGPWTDLPGPTFELDAEDDREFSQAEWLNLNSFIARLFNLKGKRFGNFAIWELRNGLEEDASDAGSAAAADARVLVASEWIKRSGARLWHESVLGTFSTEPEDAAHGSPYRGGSLFHGTRGFNLERWGFWKRRLVELRNGADASVQSAIDDAVQTMSSIEKEHQLSSLLA
;
A
#
# COMPACT_ATOMS: atom_id res chain seq x y z
N MET A 1 -6.31 -14.84 -8.30
CA MET A 1 -6.23 -14.42 -6.89
C MET A 1 -6.23 -15.70 -6.05
N SER A 2 -5.35 -15.78 -5.04
CA SER A 2 -5.34 -16.93 -4.12
C SER A 2 -6.55 -16.88 -3.18
N ASN A 3 -7.04 -18.05 -2.75
CA ASN A 3 -8.11 -18.24 -1.76
C ASN A 3 -7.68 -19.17 -0.61
N GLU A 4 -6.37 -19.34 -0.41
CA GLU A 4 -5.81 -20.14 0.67
C GLU A 4 -6.26 -19.62 2.04
N ARG A 5 -6.37 -20.52 3.00
CA ARG A 5 -6.76 -20.16 4.36
C ARG A 5 -5.70 -19.25 4.98
N LEU A 6 -6.14 -18.10 5.50
CA LEU A 6 -5.29 -17.16 6.20
C LEU A 6 -5.09 -17.58 7.66
N ASP A 7 -3.92 -17.27 8.20
CA ASP A 7 -3.52 -17.49 9.58
C ASP A 7 -3.07 -16.16 10.18
N PHE A 8 -3.66 -15.80 11.32
CA PHE A 8 -3.33 -14.58 12.06
C PHE A 8 -2.91 -14.86 13.50
N GLU A 9 -2.60 -16.12 13.86
CA GLU A 9 -2.15 -16.46 15.21
C GLU A 9 -0.92 -15.65 15.63
N SER A 10 -0.02 -15.32 14.69
CA SER A 10 1.14 -14.46 14.97
C SER A 10 0.76 -13.04 15.42
N LEU A 11 -0.45 -12.55 15.09
CA LEU A 11 -0.94 -11.23 15.52
C LEU A 11 -1.56 -11.27 16.93
N LYS A 12 -1.75 -12.46 17.51
CA LYS A 12 -2.30 -12.66 18.86
C LYS A 12 -1.21 -12.85 19.91
N ASP A 13 0.04 -13.06 19.48
CA ASP A 13 1.19 -13.21 20.36
C ASP A 13 1.63 -11.86 20.94
N GLU A 14 1.78 -11.76 22.26
CA GLU A 14 2.20 -10.54 22.99
C GLU A 14 3.52 -9.97 22.48
N ALA A 15 4.41 -10.78 21.91
CA ALA A 15 5.71 -10.32 21.43
C ALA A 15 5.65 -9.55 20.08
N ARG A 16 4.55 -9.69 19.33
CA ARG A 16 4.42 -9.17 17.94
C ARG A 16 3.04 -8.60 17.60
N GLY A 17 2.07 -8.72 18.51
CA GLY A 17 0.65 -8.63 18.23
C GLY A 17 -0.10 -7.49 18.89
N LEU A 18 -1.41 -7.54 18.71
CA LEU A 18 -2.42 -6.62 19.22
C LEU A 18 -2.53 -6.76 20.74
N LEU A 19 -2.10 -5.74 21.49
CA LEU A 19 -1.83 -5.85 22.94
C LEU A 19 -3.05 -5.61 23.82
N ASN A 20 -4.13 -5.03 23.28
CA ASN A 20 -5.32 -4.72 24.06
C ASN A 20 -6.53 -5.57 23.62
N GLU A 21 -7.50 -5.70 24.52
CA GLU A 21 -8.71 -6.51 24.30
C GLU A 21 -9.54 -6.04 23.09
N VAL A 22 -9.50 -4.75 22.78
CA VAL A 22 -10.26 -4.15 21.66
C VAL A 22 -9.66 -4.60 20.34
N ASP A 23 -8.35 -4.55 20.20
CA ASP A 23 -7.65 -4.93 18.99
C ASP A 23 -7.82 -6.42 18.68
N LEU A 24 -7.66 -7.29 19.69
CA LEU A 24 -7.90 -8.74 19.56
C LEU A 24 -9.34 -9.05 19.15
N LEU A 25 -10.30 -8.27 19.64
CA LEU A 25 -11.69 -8.41 19.26
C LEU A 25 -11.90 -8.03 17.79
N ILE A 26 -11.36 -6.90 17.33
CA ILE A 26 -11.43 -6.47 15.93
C ILE A 26 -10.83 -7.55 15.01
N LEU A 27 -9.66 -8.09 15.36
CA LEU A 27 -9.04 -9.20 14.64
C LEU A 27 -9.95 -10.43 14.59
N THR A 28 -10.52 -10.84 15.73
CA THR A 28 -11.42 -12.01 15.81
C THR A 28 -12.67 -11.81 14.94
N LYS A 29 -13.22 -10.59 14.87
CA LYS A 29 -14.34 -10.26 13.98
C LYS A 29 -13.94 -10.38 12.52
N PHE A 30 -12.76 -9.89 12.14
CA PHE A 30 -12.25 -10.06 10.79
C PHE A 30 -12.02 -11.54 10.44
N GLU A 31 -11.40 -12.34 11.31
CA GLU A 31 -11.20 -13.77 11.13
C GLU A 31 -12.53 -14.52 10.90
N THR A 32 -13.53 -14.17 11.69
CA THR A 32 -14.88 -14.73 11.57
C THR A 32 -15.52 -14.36 10.23
N ALA A 33 -15.36 -13.11 9.79
CA ALA A 33 -15.91 -12.64 8.52
C ALA A 33 -15.18 -13.26 7.32
N ILE A 34 -13.84 -13.26 7.30
CA ILE A 34 -13.07 -13.81 6.19
C ILE A 34 -13.26 -15.33 6.06
N SER A 35 -13.52 -16.02 7.16
CA SER A 35 -13.76 -17.48 7.20
C SER A 35 -15.24 -17.86 7.12
N SER A 36 -16.17 -16.92 6.93
CA SER A 36 -17.62 -17.15 6.95
C SER A 36 -18.12 -18.17 5.92
N SER A 37 -17.41 -18.29 4.81
CA SER A 37 -17.72 -19.13 3.66
C SER A 37 -16.43 -19.48 2.92
N LEU A 38 -16.43 -20.62 2.21
CA LEU A 38 -15.29 -21.07 1.41
C LEU A 38 -15.13 -20.28 0.11
N GLU A 39 -16.18 -19.61 -0.35
CA GLU A 39 -16.14 -18.79 -1.57
C GLU A 39 -15.52 -17.41 -1.29
N PRO A 40 -14.68 -16.89 -2.20
CA PRO A 40 -14.06 -15.58 -2.06
C PRO A 40 -15.05 -14.44 -2.39
N ASN A 41 -16.14 -14.36 -1.62
CA ASN A 41 -17.14 -13.30 -1.75
C ASN A 41 -16.69 -12.03 -1.01
N VAL A 42 -16.02 -11.14 -1.73
CA VAL A 42 -15.46 -9.90 -1.17
C VAL A 42 -16.54 -9.03 -0.50
N GLU A 43 -17.69 -8.88 -1.15
CA GLU A 43 -18.76 -8.01 -0.69
C GLU A 43 -19.41 -8.52 0.60
N GLU A 44 -19.79 -9.80 0.62
CA GLU A 44 -20.43 -10.41 1.79
C GLU A 44 -19.53 -10.37 3.03
N LYS A 45 -18.24 -10.71 2.85
CA LYS A 45 -17.26 -10.72 3.94
C LYS A 45 -16.98 -9.32 4.48
N ALA A 46 -16.89 -8.33 3.58
CA ALA A 46 -16.74 -6.93 3.98
C ALA A 46 -17.98 -6.40 4.72
N ILE A 47 -19.20 -6.65 4.19
CA ILE A 47 -20.45 -6.27 4.85
C ILE A 47 -20.53 -6.85 6.26
N ARG A 48 -20.22 -8.14 6.41
CA ARG A 48 -20.27 -8.82 7.70
C ARG A 48 -19.32 -8.18 8.71
N PHE A 49 -18.07 -7.93 8.30
CA PHE A 49 -17.09 -7.31 9.20
C PHE A 49 -17.46 -5.86 9.56
N VAL A 50 -17.90 -5.06 8.59
CA VAL A 50 -18.34 -3.68 8.82
C VAL A 50 -19.54 -3.64 9.76
N ALA A 51 -20.51 -4.55 9.60
CA ALA A 51 -21.65 -4.65 10.51
C ALA A 51 -21.21 -4.96 11.95
N ASP A 52 -20.26 -5.89 12.12
CA ASP A 52 -19.68 -6.20 13.43
C ASP A 52 -18.95 -4.99 14.05
N LEU A 53 -18.21 -4.21 13.24
CA LEU A 53 -17.53 -2.99 13.70
C LEU A 53 -18.52 -1.90 14.12
N ILE A 54 -19.55 -1.62 13.32
CA ILE A 54 -20.56 -0.60 13.63
C ILE A 54 -21.37 -0.97 14.88
N LEU A 55 -21.70 -2.24 15.07
CA LEU A 55 -22.38 -2.71 16.29
C LEU A 55 -21.51 -2.54 17.54
N PHE A 56 -20.20 -2.65 17.38
CA PHE A 56 -19.24 -2.42 18.44
C PHE A 56 -19.03 -0.93 18.74
N ASP A 57 -19.14 -0.08 17.71
CA ASP A 57 -18.99 1.39 17.73
C ASP A 57 -20.16 2.16 18.40
N ALA A 58 -20.95 1.51 19.26
CA ALA A 58 -22.07 2.19 19.96
C ALA A 58 -21.62 3.19 21.05
N LYS A 59 -20.31 3.38 21.25
CA LYS A 59 -19.71 4.34 22.19
C LYS A 59 -18.49 4.99 21.54
N GLU A 60 -18.74 6.08 20.82
CA GLU A 60 -17.77 6.91 20.12
C GLU A 60 -16.51 7.20 20.97
N SER A 61 -15.34 6.77 20.49
CA SER A 61 -14.07 7.36 20.91
C SER A 61 -13.09 7.38 19.73
N GLU A 62 -12.37 8.47 19.55
CA GLU A 62 -11.28 8.64 18.57
C GLU A 62 -10.20 7.53 18.71
N SER A 63 -10.06 7.00 19.93
CA SER A 63 -9.23 5.83 20.23
C SER A 63 -9.65 4.57 19.45
N PHE A 64 -10.95 4.35 19.24
CA PHE A 64 -11.45 3.16 18.54
C PHE A 64 -11.17 3.18 17.03
N VAL A 65 -11.30 4.36 16.40
CA VAL A 65 -10.96 4.55 14.98
C VAL A 65 -9.48 4.31 14.74
N THR A 66 -8.63 4.85 15.62
CA THR A 66 -7.17 4.66 15.58
C THR A 66 -6.78 3.20 15.77
N SER A 67 -7.30 2.54 16.81
CA SER A 67 -7.10 1.10 17.06
C SER A 67 -7.54 0.26 15.86
N THR A 68 -8.72 0.52 15.30
CA THR A 68 -9.21 -0.23 14.15
C THR A 68 -8.30 -0.06 12.95
N TRP A 69 -7.84 1.15 12.66
CA TRP A 69 -6.89 1.38 11.58
C TRP A 69 -5.58 0.61 11.79
N GLN A 70 -5.02 0.63 12.99
CA GLN A 70 -3.82 -0.17 13.34
C GLN A 70 -4.05 -1.67 13.13
N VAL A 71 -5.21 -2.20 13.56
CA VAL A 71 -5.54 -3.61 13.35
C VAL A 71 -5.64 -3.93 11.86
N LEU A 72 -6.26 -3.07 11.05
CA LEU A 72 -6.37 -3.26 9.60
C LEU A 72 -5.00 -3.28 8.91
N THR A 73 -4.05 -2.43 9.31
CA THR A 73 -2.68 -2.45 8.74
C THR A 73 -1.93 -3.72 9.13
N HIS A 74 -2.05 -4.18 10.38
CA HIS A 74 -1.47 -5.45 10.82
C HIS A 74 -2.06 -6.64 10.07
N ILE A 75 -3.39 -6.70 9.93
CA ILE A 75 -4.06 -7.73 9.13
C ILE A 75 -3.55 -7.67 7.69
N ALA A 76 -3.53 -6.49 7.06
CA ALA A 76 -3.06 -6.32 5.69
C ALA A 76 -1.63 -6.85 5.49
N SER A 77 -0.74 -6.66 6.46
CA SER A 77 0.63 -7.20 6.41
C SER A 77 0.68 -8.74 6.40
N ARG A 78 -0.31 -9.42 6.97
CA ARG A 78 -0.39 -10.89 6.99
C ARG A 78 -1.06 -11.49 5.75
N ILE A 79 -1.84 -10.71 5.00
CA ILE A 79 -2.53 -11.21 3.82
C ILE A 79 -1.60 -11.14 2.61
N PRO A 80 -1.26 -12.26 1.94
CA PRO A 80 -0.44 -12.22 0.73
C PRO A 80 -0.99 -11.22 -0.30
N SER A 81 -0.11 -10.46 -0.94
CA SER A 81 -0.47 -9.43 -1.93
C SER A 81 -1.39 -9.92 -3.07
N SER A 82 -1.35 -11.22 -3.39
CA SER A 82 -2.17 -11.89 -4.42
C SER A 82 -3.50 -12.48 -3.91
N HIS A 83 -3.72 -12.50 -2.59
CA HIS A 83 -4.88 -13.11 -1.95
C HIS A 83 -6.09 -12.17 -1.97
N TYR A 84 -7.30 -12.71 -2.17
CA TYR A 84 -8.53 -11.89 -2.29
C TYR A 84 -8.87 -11.11 -1.00
N GLY A 85 -8.35 -11.55 0.14
CA GLY A 85 -8.48 -10.86 1.43
C GLY A 85 -7.96 -9.42 1.41
N GLN A 86 -7.00 -9.09 0.52
CA GLN A 86 -6.60 -7.71 0.27
C GLN A 86 -7.80 -6.86 -0.19
N GLU A 87 -8.57 -7.37 -1.16
CA GLU A 87 -9.77 -6.68 -1.67
C GLU A 87 -10.89 -6.58 -0.62
N VAL A 88 -11.00 -7.57 0.28
CA VAL A 88 -11.92 -7.49 1.43
C VAL A 88 -11.59 -6.28 2.29
N LEU A 89 -10.31 -6.08 2.64
CA LEU A 89 -9.91 -4.91 3.44
C LEU A 89 -10.14 -3.59 2.71
N ILE A 90 -9.87 -3.52 1.41
CA ILE A 90 -10.17 -2.33 0.60
C ILE A 90 -11.67 -2.01 0.63
N ARG A 91 -12.51 -3.05 0.49
CA ARG A 91 -13.96 -2.89 0.52
C ARG A 91 -14.43 -2.42 1.90
N VAL A 92 -13.89 -2.98 2.97
CA VAL A 92 -14.16 -2.58 4.36
C VAL A 92 -13.86 -1.09 4.57
N VAL A 93 -12.64 -0.64 4.23
CA VAL A 93 -12.25 0.77 4.36
C VAL A 93 -13.19 1.68 3.56
N ASN A 94 -13.52 1.28 2.32
CA ASN A 94 -14.43 2.06 1.49
C ASN A 94 -15.85 2.15 2.08
N MET A 95 -16.34 1.10 2.73
CA MET A 95 -17.65 1.09 3.38
C MET A 95 -17.65 1.92 4.66
N LEU A 96 -16.60 1.78 5.48
CA LEU A 96 -16.46 2.53 6.73
C LEU A 96 -16.50 4.04 6.47
N GLU A 97 -15.82 4.57 5.45
CA GLU A 97 -15.85 6.01 5.14
C GLU A 97 -17.27 6.60 4.93
N HIS A 98 -18.27 5.78 4.61
CA HIS A 98 -19.65 6.21 4.42
C HIS A 98 -20.52 6.06 5.69
N CYS A 99 -19.92 5.62 6.80
CA CYS A 99 -20.59 5.34 8.08
C CYS A 99 -19.81 6.02 9.22
N GLY A 100 -20.50 6.50 10.27
CA GLY A 100 -19.88 6.87 11.56
C GLY A 100 -18.71 7.89 11.51
N PRO A 101 -17.76 7.84 12.47
CA PRO A 101 -16.62 8.76 12.59
C PRO A 101 -15.44 8.49 11.61
N TRP A 102 -15.67 7.68 10.58
CA TRP A 102 -14.61 7.08 9.75
C TRP A 102 -14.26 7.91 8.50
N THR A 103 -14.82 9.12 8.37
CA THR A 103 -14.60 10.02 7.22
C THR A 103 -13.14 10.46 7.10
N ASP A 104 -12.45 10.57 8.23
CA ASP A 104 -11.05 10.98 8.33
C ASP A 104 -10.17 9.88 8.96
N LEU A 105 -10.29 8.64 8.47
CA LEU A 105 -9.34 7.57 8.81
C LEU A 105 -7.90 8.11 8.77
N PRO A 106 -7.10 7.94 9.82
CA PRO A 106 -5.72 8.42 9.75
C PRO A 106 -5.06 7.87 8.48
N GLY A 107 -4.22 8.66 7.81
CA GLY A 107 -3.24 8.06 6.89
C GLY A 107 -2.52 6.94 7.66
N PRO A 108 -1.86 5.97 7.03
CA PRO A 108 -1.08 5.05 7.82
C PRO A 108 -0.03 5.90 8.55
N THR A 109 -0.27 6.10 9.84
CA THR A 109 0.60 6.83 10.75
C THR A 109 1.74 5.87 10.99
N PHE A 110 2.59 5.72 9.98
CA PHE A 110 3.98 5.37 10.20
C PHE A 110 4.65 6.66 10.68
N GLU A 111 4.13 7.25 11.76
CA GLU A 111 5.06 7.79 12.72
C GLU A 111 5.83 6.54 13.13
N LEU A 112 7.04 6.44 12.59
CA LEU A 112 8.12 5.76 13.28
C LEU A 112 8.23 6.49 14.62
N ASP A 113 7.27 6.27 15.52
CA ASP A 113 7.49 6.45 16.93
C ASP A 113 8.74 5.62 17.16
N ALA A 114 9.83 6.32 17.45
CA ALA A 114 11.17 5.77 17.56
C ALA A 114 11.31 4.74 18.71
N GLU A 115 10.19 4.25 19.23
CA GLU A 115 10.03 3.28 20.30
C GLU A 115 9.23 2.04 19.87
N ASP A 116 8.58 2.01 18.69
CA ASP A 116 7.94 0.79 18.17
C ASP A 116 8.92 0.03 17.25
N ASP A 117 9.84 -0.71 17.88
CA ASP A 117 10.87 -1.58 17.29
C ASP A 117 10.33 -2.75 16.41
N ARG A 118 9.06 -2.70 15.98
CA ARG A 118 8.42 -3.80 15.23
C ARG A 118 8.76 -3.73 13.74
N GLU A 119 9.92 -4.27 13.40
CA GLU A 119 10.37 -4.43 12.01
C GLU A 119 9.51 -5.47 11.26
N PHE A 120 8.68 -5.02 10.32
CA PHE A 120 7.97 -5.92 9.40
C PHE A 120 8.98 -6.76 8.62
N SER A 121 8.71 -8.07 8.47
CA SER A 121 9.49 -8.86 7.50
C SER A 121 9.28 -8.31 6.08
N GLN A 122 10.21 -8.60 5.17
CA GLN A 122 10.10 -8.12 3.79
C GLN A 122 8.78 -8.53 3.10
N ALA A 123 8.28 -9.74 3.40
CA ALA A 123 7.00 -10.20 2.87
C ALA A 123 5.81 -9.43 3.48
N GLU A 124 5.87 -9.15 4.78
CA GLU A 124 4.84 -8.39 5.48
C GLU A 124 4.79 -6.94 4.99
N TRP A 125 5.96 -6.34 4.76
CA TRP A 125 6.09 -5.01 4.19
C TRP A 125 5.52 -4.94 2.77
N LEU A 126 5.80 -5.94 1.93
CA LEU A 126 5.22 -6.05 0.58
C LEU A 126 3.70 -6.16 0.62
N ASN A 127 3.16 -6.99 1.52
CA ASN A 127 1.72 -7.18 1.68
C ASN A 127 1.02 -5.88 2.14
N LEU A 128 1.62 -5.17 3.10
CA LEU A 128 1.11 -3.89 3.55
C LEU A 128 1.14 -2.83 2.44
N ASN A 129 2.24 -2.75 1.69
CA ASN A 129 2.32 -1.83 0.54
C ASN A 129 1.31 -2.17 -0.55
N SER A 130 1.05 -3.45 -0.78
CA SER A 130 0.01 -3.92 -1.70
C SER A 130 -1.38 -3.42 -1.29
N PHE A 131 -1.69 -3.40 0.00
CA PHE A 131 -2.92 -2.83 0.56
C PHE A 131 -2.99 -1.31 0.35
N ILE A 132 -1.95 -0.58 0.76
CA ILE A 132 -1.91 0.89 0.66
C ILE A 132 -1.94 1.34 -0.81
N ALA A 133 -1.27 0.63 -1.72
CA ALA A 133 -1.31 0.94 -3.15
C ALA A 133 -2.72 0.82 -3.74
N ARG A 134 -3.52 -0.16 -3.31
CA ARG A 134 -4.93 -0.26 -3.73
C ARG A 134 -5.78 0.86 -3.15
N LEU A 135 -5.55 1.24 -1.89
CA LEU A 135 -6.21 2.41 -1.31
C LEU A 135 -5.84 3.68 -2.04
N PHE A 136 -4.58 3.87 -2.42
CA PHE A 136 -4.14 4.98 -3.26
C PHE A 136 -4.86 4.98 -4.61
N ASN A 137 -5.00 3.83 -5.26
CA ASN A 137 -5.75 3.72 -6.52
C ASN A 137 -7.22 4.16 -6.37
N LEU A 138 -7.85 3.86 -5.24
CA LEU A 138 -9.24 4.20 -4.95
C LEU A 138 -9.43 5.65 -4.45
N LYS A 139 -8.52 6.15 -3.62
CA LYS A 139 -8.67 7.39 -2.83
C LYS A 139 -7.74 8.52 -3.26
N GLY A 140 -6.75 8.24 -4.10
CA GLY A 140 -5.89 9.25 -4.70
C GLY A 140 -4.93 9.92 -3.72
N LYS A 141 -4.85 11.26 -3.77
CA LYS A 141 -3.83 12.10 -3.13
C LYS A 141 -3.51 11.75 -1.66
N ARG A 142 -4.48 11.22 -0.89
CA ARG A 142 -4.34 10.82 0.54
C ARG A 142 -3.13 9.91 0.80
N PHE A 143 -2.82 8.99 -0.10
CA PHE A 143 -1.73 8.02 0.06
C PHE A 143 -0.55 8.28 -0.90
N GLY A 144 -0.54 9.44 -1.56
CA GLY A 144 0.43 9.73 -2.62
C GLY A 144 1.86 9.95 -2.12
N ASN A 145 2.04 10.39 -0.87
CA ASN A 145 3.36 10.50 -0.24
C ASN A 145 4.03 9.12 -0.11
N PHE A 146 3.27 8.09 0.31
CA PHE A 146 3.78 6.72 0.42
C PHE A 146 4.21 6.19 -0.94
N ALA A 147 3.41 6.42 -1.98
CA ALA A 147 3.78 5.99 -3.32
C ALA A 147 5.12 6.62 -3.76
N ILE A 148 5.33 7.92 -3.52
CA ILE A 148 6.60 8.59 -3.83
C ILE A 148 7.74 8.01 -3.01
N TRP A 149 7.56 7.77 -1.71
CA TRP A 149 8.61 7.25 -0.84
C TRP A 149 9.06 5.86 -1.27
N GLU A 150 8.11 4.96 -1.54
CA GLU A 150 8.42 3.58 -1.88
C GLU A 150 8.99 3.44 -3.30
N LEU A 151 8.47 4.22 -4.26
CA LEU A 151 9.06 4.27 -5.61
C LEU A 151 10.46 4.89 -5.57
N ARG A 152 10.69 5.92 -4.74
CA ARG A 152 12.02 6.48 -4.52
C ARG A 152 12.98 5.44 -3.94
N ASN A 153 12.58 4.78 -2.85
CA ASN A 153 13.40 3.77 -2.17
C ASN A 153 13.80 2.62 -3.12
N GLY A 154 12.88 2.17 -3.97
CA GLY A 154 13.11 1.05 -4.89
C GLY A 154 13.82 1.42 -6.20
N LEU A 155 13.64 2.65 -6.71
CA LEU A 155 14.03 2.99 -8.09
C LEU A 155 14.96 4.21 -8.19
N GLU A 156 14.98 5.09 -7.19
CA GLU A 156 15.73 6.34 -7.26
C GLU A 156 16.91 6.41 -6.30
N GLU A 157 17.11 5.40 -5.46
CA GLU A 157 18.30 5.27 -4.60
C GLU A 157 19.25 4.19 -5.12
N ASP A 158 20.52 4.25 -4.70
CA ASP A 158 21.47 3.19 -5.02
C ASP A 158 21.15 1.92 -4.22
N ALA A 159 21.41 0.76 -4.83
CA ALA A 159 21.23 -0.52 -4.15
C ALA A 159 22.12 -0.65 -2.90
N SER A 160 23.26 0.04 -2.85
CA SER A 160 24.12 0.09 -1.66
C SER A 160 23.43 0.70 -0.44
N ASP A 161 22.44 1.57 -0.66
CA ASP A 161 21.73 2.28 0.41
C ASP A 161 20.69 1.38 1.12
N ALA A 162 20.50 0.15 0.64
CA ALA A 162 19.64 -0.84 1.26
C ALA A 162 20.34 -1.68 2.33
N GLY A 163 21.67 -1.58 2.47
CA GLY A 163 22.47 -2.33 3.45
C GLY A 163 22.66 -3.81 3.12
N SER A 164 21.80 -4.42 2.29
CA SER A 164 21.97 -5.78 1.78
C SER A 164 21.27 -5.97 0.42
N ALA A 165 21.68 -6.99 -0.34
CA ALA A 165 21.05 -7.34 -1.62
C ALA A 165 19.57 -7.72 -1.45
N ALA A 166 19.24 -8.52 -0.43
CA ALA A 166 17.85 -8.90 -0.15
C ALA A 166 16.97 -7.68 0.18
N ALA A 167 17.49 -6.69 0.90
CA ALA A 167 16.77 -5.46 1.17
C ALA A 167 16.59 -4.60 -0.09
N ALA A 168 17.60 -4.56 -0.98
CA ALA A 168 17.46 -3.89 -2.27
C ALA A 168 16.38 -4.57 -3.13
N ASP A 169 16.39 -5.91 -3.22
CA ASP A 169 15.38 -6.69 -3.94
C ASP A 169 13.98 -6.43 -3.38
N ALA A 170 13.81 -6.41 -2.06
CA ALA A 170 12.54 -6.10 -1.41
C ALA A 170 12.01 -4.70 -1.78
N ARG A 171 12.89 -3.68 -1.83
CA ARG A 171 12.49 -2.32 -2.25
C ARG A 171 12.03 -2.30 -3.70
N VAL A 172 12.69 -3.05 -4.59
CA VAL A 172 12.28 -3.18 -6.01
C VAL A 172 10.94 -3.92 -6.14
N LEU A 173 10.72 -4.97 -5.37
CA LEU A 173 9.44 -5.70 -5.33
C LEU A 173 8.30 -4.78 -4.88
N VAL A 174 8.51 -3.98 -3.84
CA VAL A 174 7.52 -3.02 -3.35
C VAL A 174 7.22 -1.95 -4.40
N ALA A 175 8.23 -1.34 -5.01
CA ALA A 175 8.04 -0.37 -6.08
C ALA A 175 7.27 -0.96 -7.28
N SER A 176 7.59 -2.20 -7.65
CA SER A 176 6.89 -2.94 -8.71
C SER A 176 5.42 -3.20 -8.35
N GLU A 177 5.14 -3.54 -7.09
CA GLU A 177 3.77 -3.77 -6.60
C GLU A 177 2.94 -2.47 -6.60
N TRP A 178 3.53 -1.33 -6.22
CA TRP A 178 2.87 -0.02 -6.34
C TRP A 178 2.45 0.28 -7.77
N ILE A 179 3.33 0.05 -8.75
CA ILE A 179 3.03 0.23 -10.17
C ILE A 179 1.95 -0.74 -10.63
N LYS A 180 2.03 -2.01 -10.22
CA LYS A 180 1.05 -3.04 -10.59
C LYS A 180 -0.35 -2.74 -10.06
N ARG A 181 -0.47 -2.28 -8.80
CA ARG A 181 -1.77 -2.05 -8.14
C ARG A 181 -2.36 -0.67 -8.38
N SER A 182 -1.52 0.31 -8.68
CA SER A 182 -1.95 1.71 -8.74
C SER A 182 -1.38 2.50 -9.93
N GLY A 183 -0.81 1.81 -10.93
CA GLY A 183 -0.17 2.43 -12.09
C GLY A 183 -1.07 3.44 -12.80
N ALA A 184 -2.36 3.16 -12.97
CA ALA A 184 -3.30 4.09 -13.60
C ALA A 184 -3.44 5.39 -12.80
N ARG A 185 -3.49 5.29 -11.46
CA ARG A 185 -3.51 6.46 -10.58
C ARG A 185 -2.18 7.21 -10.60
N LEU A 186 -1.05 6.50 -10.50
CA LEU A 186 0.29 7.08 -10.59
C LEU A 186 0.48 7.87 -11.89
N TRP A 187 0.04 7.32 -13.02
CA TRP A 187 0.05 8.00 -14.30
C TRP A 187 -0.83 9.26 -14.27
N HIS A 188 -2.07 9.15 -13.80
CA HIS A 188 -2.98 10.28 -13.67
C HIS A 188 -2.37 11.43 -12.86
N GLU A 189 -1.81 11.13 -11.67
CA GLU A 189 -1.14 12.13 -10.84
C GLU A 189 0.12 12.70 -11.52
N SER A 190 0.83 11.90 -12.31
CA SER A 190 2.00 12.35 -13.09
C SER A 190 1.63 13.29 -14.23
N VAL A 191 0.47 13.10 -14.86
CA VAL A 191 -0.07 14.04 -15.86
C VAL A 191 -0.49 15.35 -15.19
N LEU A 192 -1.09 15.27 -14.00
CA LEU A 192 -1.53 16.45 -13.24
C LEU A 192 -0.36 17.23 -12.59
N GLY A 193 0.83 16.65 -12.52
CA GLY A 193 1.96 17.29 -11.84
C GLY A 193 1.78 17.36 -10.31
N THR A 194 1.03 16.41 -9.73
CA THR A 194 0.64 16.46 -8.33
C THR A 194 1.86 16.52 -7.41
N PHE A 195 1.77 17.37 -6.39
CA PHE A 195 2.82 17.69 -5.41
C PHE A 195 4.03 18.50 -5.92
N SER A 196 4.07 18.88 -7.20
CA SER A 196 5.20 19.67 -7.76
C SER A 196 5.36 21.05 -7.11
N THR A 197 4.29 21.64 -6.57
CA THR A 197 4.27 22.99 -5.99
C THR A 197 4.10 23.02 -4.46
N GLU A 198 4.02 21.87 -3.79
CA GLU A 198 3.82 21.84 -2.33
C GLU A 198 5.01 22.49 -1.60
N PRO A 199 4.80 23.32 -0.57
CA PRO A 199 5.89 23.99 0.12
C PRO A 199 6.91 23.00 0.69
N GLU A 200 8.20 23.32 0.56
CA GLU A 200 9.26 22.69 1.35
C GLU A 200 9.69 23.68 2.41
N ASP A 201 9.52 23.31 3.68
CA ASP A 201 10.00 24.11 4.80
C ASP A 201 10.55 23.19 5.90
N ALA A 202 11.21 23.80 6.88
CA ALA A 202 11.83 23.07 7.99
C ALA A 202 10.82 22.29 8.86
N ALA A 203 9.53 22.62 8.79
CA ALA A 203 8.48 21.94 9.54
C ALA A 203 7.93 20.71 8.80
N HIS A 204 7.90 20.72 7.47
CA HIS A 204 7.30 19.67 6.64
C HIS A 204 8.33 18.80 5.90
N GLY A 205 9.61 19.20 5.88
CA GLY A 205 10.68 18.50 5.18
C GLY A 205 10.51 18.54 3.65
N SER A 206 11.13 17.58 2.95
CA SER A 206 11.05 17.44 1.49
C SER A 206 10.44 16.09 1.07
N PRO A 207 9.17 15.80 1.44
CA PRO A 207 8.56 14.49 1.28
C PRO A 207 8.43 14.04 -0.18
N TYR A 208 8.39 14.98 -1.12
CA TYR A 208 8.14 14.72 -2.54
C TYR A 208 9.39 14.77 -3.43
N ARG A 209 10.57 14.98 -2.84
CA ARG A 209 11.83 15.06 -3.56
C ARG A 209 12.22 13.73 -4.21
N GLY A 210 12.97 13.82 -5.30
CA GLY A 210 13.69 12.70 -5.92
C GLY A 210 14.72 12.05 -4.99
N GLY A 211 15.03 10.79 -5.23
CA GLY A 211 16.19 10.10 -4.65
C GLY A 211 17.51 10.49 -5.30
N SER A 212 18.61 9.89 -4.84
CA SER A 212 19.97 10.21 -5.28
C SER A 212 20.22 10.04 -6.79
N LEU A 213 19.50 9.13 -7.45
CA LEU A 213 19.61 8.83 -8.88
C LEU A 213 18.65 9.64 -9.77
N PHE A 214 17.67 10.33 -9.19
CA PHE A 214 16.69 11.14 -9.93
C PHE A 214 16.85 12.64 -9.65
N HIS A 215 17.37 13.36 -10.64
CA HIS A 215 17.63 14.81 -10.54
C HIS A 215 16.56 15.69 -11.22
N GLY A 216 15.44 15.10 -11.63
CA GLY A 216 14.35 15.80 -12.28
C GLY A 216 13.45 16.57 -11.30
N THR A 217 12.29 16.99 -11.80
CA THR A 217 11.33 17.77 -11.00
C THR A 217 10.72 16.92 -9.87
N ARG A 218 10.49 17.51 -8.69
CA ARG A 218 9.82 16.84 -7.56
C ARG A 218 8.35 16.52 -7.83
N GLY A 219 7.75 15.73 -6.92
CA GLY A 219 6.36 15.30 -7.02
C GLY A 219 6.15 14.22 -8.08
N PHE A 220 4.90 14.02 -8.48
CA PHE A 220 4.55 13.18 -9.63
C PHE A 220 4.69 13.98 -10.91
N ASN A 221 5.37 13.41 -11.91
CA ASN A 221 5.47 13.99 -13.25
C ASN A 221 5.89 12.93 -14.27
N LEU A 222 5.67 13.22 -15.55
CA LEU A 222 5.97 12.29 -16.65
C LEU A 222 7.47 11.99 -16.82
N GLU A 223 8.35 12.93 -16.47
CA GLU A 223 9.81 12.69 -16.47
C GLU A 223 10.16 11.59 -15.46
N ARG A 224 9.64 11.70 -14.23
CA ARG A 224 9.83 10.74 -13.14
C ARG A 224 9.19 9.39 -13.44
N TRP A 225 8.00 9.38 -14.03
CA TRP A 225 7.37 8.14 -14.53
C TRP A 225 8.26 7.42 -15.56
N GLY A 226 8.77 8.15 -16.55
CA GLY A 226 9.68 7.61 -17.55
C GLY A 226 11.01 7.14 -16.96
N PHE A 227 11.51 7.80 -15.91
CA PHE A 227 12.66 7.36 -15.15
C PHE A 227 12.40 6.02 -14.45
N TRP A 228 11.30 5.88 -13.71
CA TRP A 228 10.94 4.63 -13.02
C TRP A 228 10.89 3.45 -13.96
N LYS A 229 10.25 3.62 -15.13
CA LYS A 229 10.15 2.56 -16.14
C LYS A 229 11.53 2.12 -16.65
N ARG A 230 12.42 3.07 -16.95
CA ARG A 230 13.79 2.77 -17.39
C ARG A 230 14.58 2.06 -16.30
N ARG A 231 14.47 2.54 -15.06
CA ARG A 231 15.17 1.94 -13.92
C ARG A 231 14.76 0.48 -13.71
N LEU A 232 13.48 0.17 -13.76
CA LEU A 232 12.97 -1.21 -13.67
C LEU A 232 13.65 -2.12 -14.71
N VAL A 233 13.74 -1.67 -15.97
CA VAL A 233 14.41 -2.42 -17.05
C VAL A 233 15.90 -2.62 -16.78
N GLU A 234 16.59 -1.60 -16.25
CA GLU A 234 18.01 -1.71 -15.88
C GLU A 234 18.24 -2.73 -14.75
N LEU A 235 17.42 -2.67 -13.70
CA LEU A 235 17.51 -3.54 -12.53
C LEU A 235 17.22 -5.01 -12.86
N ARG A 236 16.39 -5.25 -13.88
CA ARG A 236 16.02 -6.60 -14.33
C ARG A 236 17.23 -7.51 -14.57
N ASN A 237 18.32 -6.99 -15.14
CA ASN A 237 19.47 -7.80 -15.56
C ASN A 237 20.29 -8.37 -14.40
N GLY A 238 20.24 -7.73 -13.22
CA GLY A 238 20.96 -8.18 -12.01
C GLY A 238 20.08 -8.92 -11.01
N ALA A 239 18.79 -8.98 -11.26
CA ALA A 239 17.79 -9.48 -10.32
C ALA A 239 17.58 -11.00 -10.44
N ASP A 240 17.12 -11.63 -9.36
CA ASP A 240 16.70 -13.02 -9.39
C ASP A 240 15.38 -13.23 -10.18
N ALA A 241 14.98 -14.48 -10.39
CA ALA A 241 13.79 -14.80 -11.19
C ALA A 241 12.48 -14.22 -10.61
N SER A 242 12.38 -14.13 -9.28
CA SER A 242 11.17 -13.63 -8.62
C SER A 242 11.03 -12.13 -8.79
N VAL A 243 12.13 -11.40 -8.62
CA VAL A 243 12.20 -9.95 -8.81
C VAL A 243 12.07 -9.59 -10.29
N GLN A 244 12.68 -10.36 -11.19
CA GLN A 244 12.49 -10.19 -12.64
C GLN A 244 11.01 -10.31 -13.04
N SER A 245 10.28 -11.29 -12.52
CA SER A 245 8.86 -11.44 -12.82
C SER A 245 8.04 -10.24 -12.34
N ALA A 246 8.34 -9.69 -11.16
CA ALA A 246 7.65 -8.50 -10.65
C ALA A 246 7.95 -7.25 -11.49
N ILE A 247 9.22 -7.09 -11.90
CA ILE A 247 9.65 -6.03 -12.80
C ILE A 247 8.92 -6.12 -14.15
N ASP A 248 8.84 -7.31 -14.72
CA ASP A 248 8.19 -7.54 -16.02
C ASP A 248 6.70 -7.18 -15.97
N ASP A 249 6.00 -7.60 -14.91
CA ASP A 249 4.61 -7.22 -14.64
C ASP A 249 4.43 -5.69 -14.53
N ALA A 250 5.32 -5.02 -13.79
CA ALA A 250 5.28 -3.57 -13.61
C ALA A 250 5.52 -2.82 -14.94
N VAL A 251 6.57 -3.19 -15.69
CA VAL A 251 6.88 -2.57 -16.98
C VAL A 251 5.77 -2.81 -18.02
N GLN A 252 5.17 -4.00 -18.01
CA GLN A 252 4.02 -4.31 -18.86
C GLN A 252 2.81 -3.45 -18.48
N THR A 253 2.56 -3.27 -17.19
CA THR A 253 1.49 -2.40 -16.68
C THR A 253 1.69 -0.95 -17.14
N MET A 254 2.89 -0.39 -16.94
CA MET A 254 3.22 0.97 -17.40
C MET A 254 3.04 1.14 -18.91
N SER A 255 3.51 0.16 -19.69
CA SER A 255 3.39 0.18 -21.15
C SER A 255 1.94 0.10 -21.63
N SER A 256 1.08 -0.61 -20.90
CA SER A 256 -0.34 -0.74 -21.25
C SER A 256 -1.07 0.58 -21.00
N ILE A 257 -0.82 1.23 -19.86
CA ILE A 257 -1.37 2.55 -19.50
C ILE A 257 -0.95 3.60 -20.53
N GLU A 258 0.34 3.68 -20.87
CA GLU A 258 0.85 4.63 -21.87
C GLU A 258 0.16 4.47 -23.22
N LYS A 259 -0.06 3.22 -23.67
CA LYS A 259 -0.74 2.92 -24.94
C LYS A 259 -2.20 3.32 -24.93
N GLU A 260 -2.94 3.00 -23.85
CA GLU A 260 -4.35 3.36 -23.70
C GLU A 260 -4.55 4.88 -23.77
N HIS A 261 -3.65 5.65 -23.17
CA HIS A 261 -3.71 7.11 -23.20
C HIS A 261 -3.29 7.70 -24.55
N GLN A 262 -2.28 7.13 -25.23
CA GLN A 262 -1.94 7.53 -26.60
C GLN A 262 -3.12 7.32 -27.57
N LEU A 263 -3.78 6.16 -27.49
CA LEU A 263 -4.96 5.86 -28.31
C LEU A 263 -6.13 6.81 -28.02
N SER A 264 -6.37 7.12 -26.74
CA SER A 264 -7.42 8.06 -26.34
C SER A 264 -7.16 9.49 -26.86
N SER A 265 -5.89 9.91 -26.94
CA SER A 265 -5.51 11.22 -27.47
C SER A 265 -5.60 11.33 -29.00
N LEU A 266 -5.59 10.20 -29.72
CA LEU A 266 -5.73 10.17 -31.19
C LEU A 266 -7.19 10.11 -31.65
N LEU A 267 -8.12 9.76 -30.74
CA LEU A 267 -9.55 9.61 -31.01
C LEU A 267 -10.40 10.80 -30.50
N ALA A 268 -9.78 11.75 -29.78
CA ALA A 268 -10.39 12.99 -29.27
C ALA A 268 -10.06 14.18 -30.16
#